data_AF-A0A9E6MSP2-F1
#
_entry.id   AF-A0A9E6MSP2-F1
#
_cell.length_a   1.000
_cell.length_b   1.000
_cell.length_c   1.000
_cell.angle_alpha   90.00
_cell.angle_beta   90.00
_cell.angle_gamma   90.00
#
_symmetry.space_group_name_H-M   'P 1'
#
loop_
_entity.id
_entity.type
_entity.pdbx_description
1 polymer ?
#
loop_
_entity_poly.entity_id
_entity_poly.type
_entity_poly.pdbx_seq_one_letter_code
_entity_poly.pdbx_strand_id
1 'polypeptide(L)'
;MISKEKWTEIKLSWARYRNEYLFTIASCIVLLLGIWVLAIKPAIDEDHNETLVELKTKLLQNIKDNSATLEFSNENEAVEAKSNLEEISRNDNIHFRNIKLSKNGEKTEIKVQFKSAK
;
A
#
# COMPACT_ATOMS: atom_id res chain seq x y z
N MET A 1 -16.61 15.93 -33.55
CA MET A 1 -15.69 15.55 -34.65
C MET A 1 -14.77 16.73 -34.91
N ILE A 2 -13.44 16.55 -34.86
CA ILE A 2 -12.49 17.62 -35.21
C ILE A 2 -12.53 17.81 -36.74
N SER A 3 -12.64 19.06 -37.20
CA SER A 3 -12.65 19.37 -38.63
C SER A 3 -11.30 19.05 -39.29
N LYS A 4 -11.30 18.75 -40.59
CA LYS A 4 -10.06 18.48 -41.35
C LYS A 4 -9.07 19.65 -41.28
N GLU A 5 -9.57 20.88 -41.21
CA GLU A 5 -8.77 22.10 -41.06
C GLU A 5 -8.04 22.14 -39.70
N LYS A 6 -8.76 21.90 -38.59
CA LYS A 6 -8.16 21.82 -37.25
C LYS A 6 -7.08 20.73 -37.14
N TRP A 7 -7.29 19.59 -37.80
CA TRP A 7 -6.27 18.53 -37.84
C TRP A 7 -5.00 18.96 -38.59
N THR A 8 -5.17 19.72 -39.66
CA THR A 8 -4.06 20.23 -40.47
C THR A 8 -3.26 21.27 -39.68
N GLU A 9 -3.93 22.15 -38.96
CA GLU A 9 -3.29 23.13 -38.06
C GLU A 9 -2.50 22.46 -36.93
N ILE A 10 -3.08 21.46 -36.26
CA ILE A 10 -2.39 20.72 -35.20
C ILE A 10 -1.15 20.02 -35.74
N LYS A 11 -1.23 19.39 -36.93
CA LYS A 11 -0.07 18.77 -37.58
C LYS A 11 1.02 19.78 -37.92
N LEU A 12 0.65 20.94 -38.45
CA LEU A 12 1.58 22.00 -38.82
C LEU A 12 2.26 22.62 -37.59
N SER A 13 1.49 22.84 -36.52
CA SER A 13 1.99 23.27 -35.21
C SER A 13 2.96 22.24 -34.62
N TRP A 14 2.59 20.96 -34.65
CA TRP A 14 3.41 19.88 -34.10
C TRP A 14 4.73 19.72 -34.87
N ALA A 15 4.72 19.89 -36.19
CA ALA A 15 5.95 19.88 -36.99
C ALA A 15 6.86 21.09 -36.67
N ARG A 16 6.28 22.27 -36.42
CA ARG A 16 7.02 23.49 -36.12
C ARG A 16 7.60 23.52 -34.70
N TYR A 17 6.82 23.07 -33.71
CA TYR A 17 7.15 23.17 -32.28
C TYR A 17 7.41 21.81 -31.63
N ARG A 18 7.73 20.78 -32.41
CA ARG A 18 7.93 19.39 -31.94
C ARG A 18 8.79 19.34 -30.68
N ASN A 19 9.92 20.03 -30.68
CA ASN A 19 10.88 20.01 -29.58
C ASN A 19 10.34 20.71 -28.33
N GLU A 20 9.62 21.82 -28.48
CA GLU A 20 8.99 22.54 -27.36
C GLU A 20 7.86 21.71 -26.74
N TYR A 21 7.05 21.04 -27.57
CA TYR A 21 6.04 20.10 -27.08
C TYR A 21 6.68 18.92 -26.32
N LEU A 22 7.73 18.31 -26.88
CA LEU A 22 8.43 17.20 -26.22
C LEU A 22 9.08 17.65 -24.90
N PHE A 23 9.70 18.82 -24.88
CA PHE A 23 10.30 19.39 -23.67
C PHE A 23 9.23 19.69 -22.61
N THR A 24 8.09 20.23 -23.01
CA THR A 24 6.96 20.53 -22.12
C THR A 24 6.39 19.24 -21.52
N ILE A 25 6.15 18.23 -22.35
CA ILE A 25 5.66 16.91 -21.89
C ILE A 25 6.67 16.29 -20.93
N ALA A 26 7.96 16.28 -21.27
CA ALA A 26 9.01 15.75 -20.42
C ALA A 26 9.08 16.49 -19.08
N SER A 27 9.00 17.83 -19.10
CA SER A 27 8.99 18.66 -17.89
C SER A 27 7.78 18.34 -17.00
N CYS A 28 6.59 18.21 -17.59
CA CYS A 28 5.40 17.80 -16.84
C CYS A 28 5.56 16.42 -16.21
N ILE A 29 6.13 15.44 -16.92
CA ILE A 29 6.39 14.10 -16.39
C ILE A 29 7.38 14.17 -15.23
N VAL A 30 8.48 14.91 -15.37
CA VAL A 30 9.47 15.07 -14.30
C VAL A 30 8.86 15.73 -13.07
N LEU A 31 8.02 16.75 -13.24
CA LEU A 31 7.31 17.40 -12.13
C LEU A 31 6.35 16.42 -11.43
N LEU A 32 5.57 15.66 -12.19
CA LEU A 32 4.65 14.66 -11.62
C LEU A 32 5.40 13.56 -10.87
N LEU A 33 6.52 13.07 -11.42
CA LEU A 33 7.38 12.10 -10.74
C LEU A 33 8.02 12.71 -9.49
N GLY A 34 8.43 13.98 -9.53
CA GLY A 34 8.95 14.71 -8.38
C GLY A 34 7.93 14.79 -7.25
N ILE A 35 6.68 15.17 -7.55
CA ILE A 35 5.58 15.21 -6.57
C ILE A 35 5.31 13.81 -6.01
N TRP A 36 5.29 12.79 -6.87
CA TRP A 36 5.08 11.41 -6.45
C TRP A 36 6.14 10.94 -5.45
N VAL A 37 7.42 11.15 -5.75
CA VAL A 37 8.55 10.68 -4.92
C VAL A 37 8.72 11.51 -3.64
N LEU A 38 8.47 12.83 -3.70
CA LEU A 38 8.76 13.73 -2.58
C LEU A 38 7.59 13.93 -1.62
N ALA A 39 6.34 13.76 -2.07
CA ALA A 39 5.17 14.03 -1.24
C ALA A 39 4.28 12.81 -1.10
N ILE A 40 3.88 12.18 -2.21
CA ILE A 40 2.84 11.13 -2.17
C ILE A 40 3.39 9.84 -1.58
N LYS A 41 4.51 9.32 -2.10
CA LYS A 41 5.11 8.08 -1.60
C LYS A 41 5.48 8.17 -0.11
N PRO A 42 6.17 9.22 0.38
CA PRO A 42 6.48 9.34 1.80
C PRO A 42 5.24 9.34 2.69
N ALA A 43 4.16 10.03 2.28
CA ALA A 43 2.91 10.05 3.04
C ALA A 43 2.25 8.66 3.12
N ILE A 44 2.26 7.89 2.01
CA ILE A 44 1.75 6.51 2.00
C ILE A 44 2.63 5.60 2.86
N ASP A 45 3.94 5.73 2.78
CA ASP A 45 4.88 4.93 3.56
C ASP A 45 4.74 5.22 5.07
N GLU A 46 4.46 6.48 5.45
CA GLU A 46 4.20 6.89 6.84
C GLU A 46 2.89 6.28 7.38
N ASP A 47 1.79 6.37 6.63
CA ASP A 47 0.49 5.78 6.97
C ASP A 47 0.57 4.24 7.10
N HIS A 48 1.29 3.59 6.18
CA HIS A 48 1.56 2.15 6.27
C HIS A 48 2.35 1.80 7.53
N ASN A 49 3.39 2.58 7.85
CA ASN A 49 4.18 2.34 9.05
C ASN A 49 3.36 2.54 10.33
N GLU A 50 2.48 3.54 10.39
CA GLU A 50 1.54 3.73 11.50
C GLU A 50 0.60 2.52 11.64
N THR A 51 0.07 2.02 10.53
CA THR A 51 -0.75 0.80 10.49
C THR A 51 0.00 -0.41 11.04
N LEU A 52 1.28 -0.60 10.67
CA LEU A 52 2.12 -1.67 11.23
C LEU A 52 2.32 -1.50 12.74
N VAL A 53 2.57 -0.28 13.22
CA VAL A 53 2.76 0.01 14.65
C VAL A 53 1.48 -0.26 15.46
N GLU A 54 0.31 0.13 14.95
CA GLU A 54 -0.98 -0.16 15.58
C GLU A 54 -1.22 -1.68 15.64
N LEU A 55 -0.94 -2.39 14.55
CA LEU A 55 -1.09 -3.84 14.48
C LEU A 55 -0.15 -4.57 15.46
N LYS A 56 1.12 -4.13 15.56
CA LYS A 56 2.07 -4.64 16.58
C LYS A 56 1.52 -4.42 17.98
N THR A 57 0.98 -3.23 18.25
CA THR A 57 0.39 -2.88 19.56
C THR A 57 -0.81 -3.77 19.88
N LYS A 58 -1.75 -3.92 18.94
CA LYS A 58 -2.90 -4.82 19.06
C LYS A 58 -2.47 -6.27 19.29
N LEU A 59 -1.44 -6.73 18.58
CA LEU A 59 -0.88 -8.07 18.75
C LEU A 59 -0.38 -8.26 20.19
N LEU A 60 0.47 -7.36 20.69
CA LEU A 60 1.04 -7.41 22.04
C LEU A 60 -0.03 -7.39 23.14
N GLN A 61 -1.07 -6.55 23.00
CA GLN A 61 -2.17 -6.46 23.98
C GLN A 61 -3.02 -7.73 24.06
N ASN A 62 -3.07 -8.52 22.98
CA ASN A 62 -3.90 -9.72 22.90
C ASN A 62 -3.11 -11.03 23.05
N ILE A 63 -1.83 -10.98 23.40
CA ILE A 63 -1.04 -12.19 23.67
C ILE A 63 -1.59 -12.89 24.92
N LYS A 64 -2.01 -14.14 24.75
CA LYS A 64 -2.33 -15.09 25.81
C LYS A 64 -1.58 -16.38 25.55
N ASP A 65 -0.75 -16.77 26.51
CA ASP A 65 0.22 -17.86 26.38
C ASP A 65 1.11 -17.67 25.14
N ASN A 66 1.07 -18.61 24.18
CA ASN A 66 1.82 -18.56 22.92
C ASN A 66 0.93 -18.23 21.71
N SER A 67 -0.18 -17.52 21.91
CA SER A 67 -1.06 -17.10 20.82
C SER A 67 -1.69 -15.74 21.05
N ALA A 68 -2.15 -15.10 19.97
CA ALA A 68 -2.97 -13.90 20.02
C ALA A 68 -4.17 -14.05 19.08
N THR A 69 -5.31 -13.49 19.47
CA THR A 69 -6.50 -13.40 18.62
C THR A 69 -6.81 -11.92 18.39
N LEU A 70 -6.97 -11.54 17.13
CA LEU A 70 -7.30 -10.18 16.71
C LEU A 70 -8.64 -10.20 15.99
N GLU A 71 -9.56 -9.31 16.35
CA GLU A 71 -10.88 -9.17 15.73
C GLU A 71 -10.92 -8.00 14.76
N PHE A 72 -11.55 -8.20 13.60
CA PHE A 72 -11.73 -7.21 12.55
C PHE A 72 -13.20 -7.14 12.13
N SER A 73 -13.60 -5.96 11.66
CA SER A 73 -15.00 -5.68 11.30
C SER A 73 -15.43 -6.38 10.02
N ASN A 74 -14.49 -6.65 9.12
CA ASN A 74 -14.75 -7.36 7.86
C ASN A 74 -13.55 -8.22 7.42
N GLU A 75 -13.76 -8.98 6.35
CA GLU A 75 -12.76 -9.92 5.83
C GLU A 75 -11.58 -9.23 5.16
N ASN A 76 -11.83 -8.14 4.44
CA ASN A 76 -10.77 -7.43 3.71
C ASN A 76 -9.74 -6.86 4.69
N GLU A 77 -10.19 -6.21 5.76
CA GLU A 77 -9.33 -5.73 6.85
C GLU A 77 -8.51 -6.87 7.47
N ALA A 78 -9.13 -8.04 7.69
CA ALA A 78 -8.44 -9.18 8.27
C ALA A 78 -7.40 -9.79 7.29
N VAL A 79 -7.69 -9.80 5.99
CA VAL A 79 -6.74 -10.27 4.97
C VAL A 79 -5.55 -9.32 4.85
N GLU A 80 -5.80 -8.01 4.87
CA GLU A 80 -4.76 -6.98 4.87
C GLU A 80 -3.89 -7.07 6.13
N ALA A 81 -4.51 -7.13 7.31
CA ALA A 81 -3.79 -7.29 8.57
C ALA A 81 -2.97 -8.59 8.61
N LYS A 82 -3.45 -9.68 7.99
CA LYS A 82 -2.64 -10.90 7.85
C LYS A 82 -1.38 -10.66 7.01
N SER A 83 -1.49 -9.96 5.88
CA SER A 83 -0.33 -9.59 5.05
C SER A 83 0.66 -8.72 5.84
N ASN A 84 0.14 -7.75 6.59
CA ASN A 84 0.94 -6.85 7.43
C ASN A 84 1.64 -7.61 8.57
N LEU A 85 1.02 -8.65 9.14
CA LEU A 85 1.70 -9.54 10.09
C LEU A 85 2.84 -10.32 9.44
N GLU A 86 2.70 -10.78 8.20
CA GLU A 86 3.81 -11.43 7.47
C GLU A 86 4.97 -10.46 7.21
N GLU A 87 4.67 -9.19 6.96
CA GLU A 87 5.69 -8.14 6.87
C GLU A 87 6.38 -7.90 8.22
N ILE A 88 5.62 -7.74 9.31
CA ILE A 88 6.15 -7.60 10.67
C ILE A 88 7.06 -8.79 11.04
N SER A 89 6.66 -10.02 10.69
CA SER A 89 7.47 -11.23 10.87
C SER A 89 8.85 -11.11 10.25
N ARG A 90 8.94 -10.55 9.03
CA ARG A 90 10.20 -10.38 8.29
C ARG A 90 11.02 -9.21 8.84
N ASN A 91 10.38 -8.06 9.08
CA ASN A 91 11.05 -6.83 9.50
C ASN A 91 11.59 -6.94 10.94
N ASP A 92 10.83 -7.56 11.83
CA ASP A 92 11.16 -7.66 13.26
C ASP A 92 11.76 -9.02 13.64
N ASN A 93 11.96 -9.92 12.67
CA ASN A 93 12.44 -11.29 12.87
C ASN A 93 11.61 -12.10 13.89
N ILE A 94 10.29 -11.93 13.85
CA ILE A 94 9.34 -12.63 14.72
C ILE A 94 8.80 -13.86 13.98
N HIS A 95 9.05 -15.06 14.50
CA HIS A 95 8.59 -16.29 13.85
C HIS A 95 7.21 -16.72 14.33
N PHE A 96 6.21 -16.55 13.48
CA PHE A 96 4.90 -17.15 13.68
C PHE A 96 4.91 -18.63 13.26
N ARG A 97 4.37 -19.50 14.12
CA ARG A 97 4.07 -20.89 13.77
C ARG A 97 2.90 -20.97 12.80
N ASN A 98 1.90 -20.14 12.99
CA ASN A 98 0.70 -20.12 12.17
C ASN A 98 -0.05 -18.79 12.29
N ILE A 99 -0.69 -18.36 11.21
CA ILE A 99 -1.64 -17.25 11.18
C ILE A 99 -2.91 -17.74 10.46
N LYS A 100 -3.99 -17.91 11.21
CA LYS A 100 -5.26 -18.44 10.71
C LYS A 100 -6.33 -17.35 10.70
N LEU A 101 -7.06 -17.28 9.60
CA LEU A 101 -8.29 -16.48 9.49
C LEU A 101 -9.50 -17.37 9.82
N SER A 102 -10.43 -16.85 10.61
CA SER A 102 -11.69 -17.50 10.92
C SER A 102 -12.83 -16.49 10.98
N LYS A 103 -14.06 -16.93 10.72
CA LYS A 103 -15.26 -16.12 10.97
C LYS A 103 -15.75 -16.37 12.39
N ASN A 104 -16.08 -15.31 13.11
CA ASN A 104 -16.77 -15.37 14.39
C ASN A 104 -18.00 -14.45 14.35
N GLY A 105 -19.15 -15.03 13.95
CA GLY A 105 -20.36 -14.26 13.67
C GLY A 105 -20.15 -13.30 12.50
N GLU A 106 -20.46 -12.02 12.72
CA GLU A 106 -20.28 -10.95 11.72
C GLU A 106 -18.82 -10.48 11.60
N LYS A 107 -17.98 -10.79 12.60
CA LYS A 107 -16.58 -10.39 12.64
C LYS A 107 -15.67 -11.43 11.98
N THR A 108 -14.52 -10.96 11.51
CA THR A 108 -13.44 -11.83 11.03
C THR A 108 -12.28 -11.78 12.02
N GLU A 109 -11.76 -12.94 12.41
CA GLU A 109 -10.70 -13.08 13.39
C GLU A 109 -9.41 -13.57 12.75
N ILE A 110 -8.28 -13.08 13.26
CA ILE A 110 -6.95 -13.61 12.99
C ILE A 110 -6.42 -14.24 14.28
N LYS A 111 -6.13 -15.54 14.24
CA LYS A 111 -5.43 -16.24 15.31
C LYS A 111 -3.96 -16.45 14.92
N VAL A 112 -3.07 -15.79 15.65
CA VAL A 112 -1.62 -15.87 15.51
C VAL A 112 -1.08 -16.84 16.56
N GLN A 113 -0.25 -17.80 16.15
CA GLN A 113 0.50 -18.67 17.06
C GLN A 113 1.97 -18.37 16.93
N PHE A 114 2.64 -18.08 18.05
CA PHE A 114 4.07 -17.80 18.07
C PHE A 114 4.87 -19.12 18.11
N LYS A 115 6.04 -19.13 17.47
CA LYS A 115 7.00 -20.23 17.63
C LYS A 115 7.73 -20.03 18.97
N SER A 116 7.70 -21.03 19.85
CA SER A 116 8.54 -21.00 21.06
C SER A 116 10.01 -20.83 20.68
N ALA A 117 10.71 -19.98 21.43
CA ALA A 117 12.17 -20.04 21.47
C ALA A 117 12.58 -21.46 21.89
N LYS A 118 13.49 -22.06 21.13
CA LYS A 118 14.14 -23.32 21.52
C LYS A 118 15.24 -23.02 22.52
#